data_AF-A0A8T7M9K9-F1
#
_entry.id   AF-A0A8T7M9K9-F1
#
_cell.length_a   1.000
_cell.length_b   1.000
_cell.length_c   1.000
_cell.angle_alpha   90.00
_cell.angle_beta   90.00
_cell.angle_gamma   90.00
#
_symmetry.space_group_name_H-M   'P 1'
#
loop_
_entity.id
_entity.type
_entity.pdbx_description
1 polymer ?
#
loop_
_entity_poly.entity_id
_entity_poly.type
_entity_poly.pdbx_seq_one_letter_code
_entity_poly.pdbx_strand_id
1 'polypeptide(L)'
;MKRIFILLGIALFLSIIPATSVAAASSPWISSVGCPSSADQWQSFNCNPSISGTVTSRSWSAPGGSPSSGSGSSFSTSFNSTGTKTITLRACNGSLCMSKALNVTIYSLNWSVSLSASKTNPQANESVTLTANVNYDVGPTAYGTQIYNASNGAVVVNCSSGRSCSAQVSASGVGYAYRARIGMFNGSATQTTSNTVTINWSAPPPTLNALGCPTSASQGQSFSCNPSTSGNITSRAWSASGGNPSSGSGSSFTTNFNSSGTKTISLTVCNGSVCINRSQSVTINYSSQTKTLTTVPYVNQITAQGKLVNGLWYLCGPSSTAMILGYYGKSSNPTYDAGNSLKSIYDTTNGTRWDLMSKALRDRGVQNSGALGTLTFDQIVAEIDANHPVIYGVWYSGGGHVSVIVGYDKTDKTIIVNDPFGAWGWWSNSSLINTLTVNKGKNQKYYYDRLLNGSAGARFGNMMKTWM
;
A
#
# COMPACT_ATOMS: atom_id res chain seq x y z
N MET A 1 -101.48 -101.84 -40.31
CA MET A 1 -101.86 -101.51 -41.71
C MET A 1 -101.25 -100.16 -42.05
N LYS A 2 -100.40 -100.07 -43.10
CA LYS A 2 -100.11 -98.84 -43.91
C LYS A 2 -99.49 -97.65 -43.12
N ARG A 3 -98.76 -96.66 -43.65
CA ARG A 3 -98.17 -96.19 -44.93
C ARG A 3 -97.20 -95.05 -44.50
N ILE A 4 -95.98 -94.95 -45.04
CA ILE A 4 -95.51 -94.07 -46.15
C ILE A 4 -95.88 -92.57 -46.06
N PHE A 5 -94.86 -91.69 -46.13
CA PHE A 5 -94.61 -90.52 -47.04
C PHE A 5 -93.63 -89.55 -46.35
N ILE A 6 -92.36 -89.37 -46.75
CA ILE A 6 -91.72 -88.70 -47.91
C ILE A 6 -91.89 -87.15 -47.95
N LEU A 7 -90.75 -86.49 -48.29
CA LEU A 7 -90.48 -85.09 -48.72
C LEU A 7 -90.07 -84.08 -47.63
N LEU A 8 -89.18 -83.11 -47.85
CA LEU A 8 -88.02 -82.87 -48.75
C LEU A 8 -87.49 -81.46 -48.39
N GLY A 9 -86.17 -81.24 -48.41
CA GLY A 9 -85.57 -79.93 -48.74
C GLY A 9 -85.25 -78.96 -47.58
N ILE A 10 -83.96 -78.79 -47.30
CA ILE A 10 -83.17 -77.58 -47.64
C ILE A 10 -81.79 -77.76 -46.98
N ALA A 11 -80.76 -77.82 -47.82
CA ALA A 11 -79.37 -77.84 -47.40
C ALA A 11 -78.99 -76.45 -46.86
N LEU A 12 -78.78 -76.34 -45.55
CA LEU A 12 -78.03 -75.24 -44.95
C LEU A 12 -76.62 -75.76 -44.66
N PHE A 13 -75.65 -75.29 -45.43
CA PHE A 13 -74.23 -75.50 -45.17
C PHE A 13 -73.90 -74.94 -43.78
N LEU A 14 -73.93 -75.78 -42.75
CA LEU A 14 -73.28 -75.48 -41.49
C LEU A 14 -71.78 -75.52 -41.75
N SER A 15 -71.19 -74.34 -41.90
CA SER A 15 -69.76 -74.12 -41.72
C SER A 15 -69.37 -74.76 -40.39
N ILE A 16 -68.74 -75.94 -40.44
CA ILE A 16 -67.99 -76.49 -39.32
C ILE A 16 -66.77 -75.58 -39.19
N ILE A 17 -66.92 -74.52 -38.39
CA ILE A 17 -65.78 -73.78 -37.89
C ILE A 17 -65.02 -74.81 -37.04
N PRO A 18 -63.74 -75.10 -37.30
CA PRO A 18 -62.98 -75.93 -36.40
C PRO A 18 -63.05 -75.25 -35.04
N ALA A 19 -63.57 -75.96 -34.02
CA ALA A 19 -63.42 -75.51 -32.65
C ALA A 19 -61.92 -75.40 -32.41
N THR A 20 -61.39 -74.19 -32.51
CA THR A 20 -60.06 -73.88 -32.05
C THR A 20 -60.07 -74.28 -30.58
N SER A 21 -59.32 -75.32 -30.25
CA SER A 21 -59.04 -75.67 -28.87
C SER A 21 -58.33 -74.46 -28.28
N VAL A 22 -59.09 -73.57 -27.64
CA VAL A 22 -58.52 -72.52 -26.82
C VAL A 22 -57.76 -73.26 -25.74
N ALA A 23 -56.44 -73.22 -25.79
CA ALA A 23 -55.59 -73.79 -24.75
C ALA A 23 -56.16 -73.32 -23.40
N ALA A 24 -56.50 -74.27 -22.52
CA ALA A 24 -57.11 -73.94 -21.24
C ALA A 24 -56.24 -72.88 -20.55
N ALA A 25 -56.83 -71.73 -20.24
CA ALA A 25 -56.10 -70.66 -19.58
C ALA A 25 -55.46 -71.22 -18.31
N SER A 26 -54.15 -71.01 -18.15
CA SER A 26 -53.42 -71.36 -16.92
C SER A 26 -53.02 -70.09 -16.18
N SER A 27 -52.90 -70.18 -14.86
CA SER A 27 -52.33 -69.09 -14.06
C SER A 27 -50.87 -68.87 -14.45
N PRO A 28 -50.39 -67.62 -14.54
CA PRO A 28 -48.97 -67.34 -14.78
C PRO A 28 -48.11 -67.85 -13.62
N TRP A 29 -46.85 -68.20 -13.90
CA TRP A 29 -45.88 -68.65 -12.91
C TRP A 29 -44.89 -67.54 -12.55
N ILE A 30 -44.82 -67.14 -11.28
CA ILE A 30 -43.88 -66.12 -10.80
C ILE A 30 -42.64 -66.83 -10.23
N SER A 31 -41.57 -66.89 -11.01
CA SER A 31 -40.31 -67.50 -10.55
C SER A 31 -39.54 -66.56 -9.61
N SER A 32 -39.62 -65.25 -9.81
CA SER A 32 -39.02 -64.25 -8.92
C SER A 32 -39.83 -62.96 -8.89
N VAL A 33 -39.94 -62.34 -7.72
CA VAL A 33 -40.48 -60.98 -7.56
C VAL A 33 -39.45 -59.92 -8.02
N GLY A 34 -38.16 -60.28 -8.02
CA GLY A 34 -37.09 -59.47 -8.59
C GLY A 34 -36.75 -58.18 -7.82
N CYS A 35 -37.11 -58.09 -6.53
CA CYS A 35 -36.63 -57.03 -5.65
C CYS A 35 -35.24 -57.38 -5.07
N PRO A 36 -34.44 -56.37 -4.66
CA PRO A 36 -33.22 -56.62 -3.91
C PRO A 36 -33.51 -57.25 -2.53
N SER A 37 -32.52 -57.93 -1.93
CA SER A 37 -32.65 -58.49 -0.58
C SER A 37 -32.62 -57.43 0.53
N SER A 38 -32.03 -56.27 0.24
CA SER A 38 -31.99 -55.12 1.15
C SER A 38 -31.96 -53.79 0.38
N ALA A 39 -32.37 -52.72 1.06
CA ALA A 39 -32.30 -51.36 0.56
C ALA A 39 -32.11 -50.38 1.72
N ASP A 40 -31.65 -49.16 1.42
CA ASP A 40 -31.54 -48.11 2.41
C ASP A 40 -32.86 -47.33 2.56
N GLN A 41 -33.15 -46.90 3.78
CA GLN A 41 -34.28 -46.03 4.08
C GLN A 41 -34.30 -44.82 3.13
N TRP A 42 -35.48 -44.42 2.66
CA TRP A 42 -35.70 -43.29 1.74
C TRP A 42 -35.07 -43.41 0.35
N GLN A 43 -34.32 -44.48 0.06
CA GLN A 43 -33.84 -44.76 -1.29
C GLN A 43 -34.86 -45.61 -2.05
N SER A 44 -35.20 -45.18 -3.26
CA SER A 44 -36.06 -45.95 -4.15
C SER A 44 -35.29 -47.13 -4.73
N PHE A 45 -35.93 -48.29 -4.79
CA PHE A 45 -35.39 -49.47 -5.46
C PHE A 45 -36.45 -50.10 -6.37
N ASN A 46 -35.98 -50.86 -7.35
CA ASN A 46 -36.82 -51.45 -8.39
C ASN A 46 -36.97 -52.95 -8.18
N CYS A 47 -38.20 -53.44 -8.38
CA CYS A 47 -38.54 -54.85 -8.46
C CYS A 47 -38.85 -55.22 -9.91
N ASN A 48 -38.07 -56.14 -10.48
CA ASN A 48 -38.16 -56.58 -11.87
C ASN A 48 -38.50 -58.09 -11.92
N PRO A 49 -39.79 -58.46 -11.92
CA PRO A 49 -40.19 -59.84 -11.73
C PRO A 49 -39.91 -60.71 -12.95
N SER A 50 -39.65 -61.99 -12.71
CA SER A 50 -39.57 -63.02 -13.74
C SER A 50 -40.85 -63.84 -13.72
N ILE A 51 -41.63 -63.75 -14.80
CA ILE A 51 -42.95 -64.38 -14.92
C ILE A 51 -42.99 -65.20 -16.21
N SER A 52 -43.48 -66.44 -16.12
CA SER A 52 -43.70 -67.35 -17.26
C SER A 52 -45.20 -67.52 -17.52
N GLY A 53 -45.59 -67.65 -18.79
CA GLY A 53 -46.99 -67.73 -19.23
C GLY A 53 -47.61 -66.37 -19.56
N THR A 54 -48.86 -66.38 -20.02
CA THR A 54 -49.60 -65.16 -20.40
C THR A 54 -49.97 -64.35 -19.16
N VAL A 55 -49.77 -63.03 -19.19
CA VAL A 55 -50.14 -62.11 -18.10
C VAL A 55 -51.05 -61.03 -18.66
N THR A 56 -52.31 -61.01 -18.22
CA THR A 56 -53.30 -60.00 -18.59
C THR A 56 -53.39 -58.86 -17.57
N SER A 57 -53.00 -59.09 -16.31
CA SER A 57 -52.96 -58.02 -15.29
C SER A 57 -51.92 -58.29 -14.20
N ARG A 58 -51.45 -57.20 -13.57
CA ARG A 58 -50.50 -57.21 -12.45
C ARG A 58 -51.00 -56.30 -11.34
N SER A 59 -50.72 -56.71 -10.10
CA SER A 59 -50.95 -55.89 -8.91
C SER A 59 -49.79 -56.08 -7.93
N TRP A 60 -49.17 -54.98 -7.58
CA TRP A 60 -48.09 -54.89 -6.59
C TRP A 60 -48.65 -54.35 -5.28
N SER A 61 -48.19 -54.91 -4.16
CA SER A 61 -48.46 -54.43 -2.81
C SER A 61 -47.15 -54.33 -2.03
N ALA A 62 -46.90 -53.14 -1.49
CA ALA A 62 -45.80 -52.82 -0.60
C ALA A 62 -46.33 -51.97 0.58
N PRO A 63 -46.96 -52.59 1.58
CA PRO A 63 -47.52 -51.87 2.72
C PRO A 63 -46.48 -50.99 3.42
N GLY A 64 -46.78 -49.70 3.60
CA GLY A 64 -45.86 -48.71 4.18
C GLY A 64 -44.77 -48.21 3.22
N GLY A 65 -44.76 -48.66 1.96
CA GLY A 65 -43.90 -48.13 0.91
C GLY A 65 -44.50 -46.89 0.24
N SER A 66 -43.66 -46.16 -0.50
CA SER A 66 -44.09 -45.02 -1.33
C SER A 66 -43.54 -45.17 -2.76
N PRO A 67 -44.39 -45.49 -3.76
CA PRO A 67 -45.81 -45.84 -3.64
C PRO A 67 -46.03 -47.20 -2.93
N SER A 68 -47.18 -47.38 -2.27
CA SER A 68 -47.52 -48.61 -1.55
C SER A 68 -48.15 -49.71 -2.41
N SER A 69 -48.45 -49.41 -3.67
CA SER A 69 -49.04 -50.34 -4.64
C SER A 69 -48.78 -49.89 -6.08
N GLY A 70 -48.93 -50.79 -7.04
CA GLY A 70 -48.76 -50.50 -8.47
C GLY A 70 -49.30 -51.59 -9.38
N SER A 71 -49.29 -51.37 -10.69
CA SER A 71 -49.77 -52.33 -11.71
C SER A 71 -48.79 -52.53 -12.88
N GLY A 72 -47.60 -51.93 -12.80
CA GLY A 72 -46.59 -51.97 -13.85
C GLY A 72 -45.97 -53.35 -14.06
N SER A 73 -45.28 -53.51 -15.19
CA SER A 73 -44.42 -54.68 -15.47
C SER A 73 -43.22 -54.76 -14.53
N SER A 74 -42.81 -53.63 -13.97
CA SER A 74 -41.89 -53.48 -12.84
C SER A 74 -42.53 -52.59 -11.78
N PHE A 75 -41.94 -52.54 -10.60
CA PHE A 75 -42.44 -51.73 -9.50
C PHE A 75 -41.30 -51.11 -8.71
N SER A 76 -41.33 -49.79 -8.58
CA SER A 76 -40.39 -49.03 -7.78
C SER A 76 -41.08 -48.57 -6.50
N THR A 77 -40.42 -48.73 -5.36
CA THR A 77 -40.91 -48.23 -4.08
C THR A 77 -39.73 -47.87 -3.17
N SER A 78 -40.03 -47.11 -2.11
CA SER A 78 -39.09 -46.73 -1.06
C SER A 78 -39.77 -46.88 0.31
N PHE A 79 -38.99 -47.03 1.37
CA PHE A 79 -39.51 -47.16 2.73
C PHE A 79 -38.89 -46.12 3.67
N ASN A 80 -39.73 -45.50 4.49
CA ASN A 80 -39.33 -44.53 5.50
C ASN A 80 -39.00 -45.14 6.87
N SER A 81 -39.16 -46.45 7.03
CA SER A 81 -38.97 -47.16 8.29
C SER A 81 -38.10 -48.37 8.05
N THR A 82 -37.16 -48.61 8.97
CA THR A 82 -36.23 -49.74 8.91
C THR A 82 -36.93 -51.06 9.21
N GLY A 83 -36.19 -52.16 9.02
CA GLY A 83 -36.65 -53.51 9.29
C GLY A 83 -37.16 -54.23 8.04
N THR A 84 -37.69 -55.43 8.24
CA THR A 84 -38.14 -56.30 7.15
C THR A 84 -39.49 -55.84 6.59
N LYS A 85 -39.56 -55.64 5.28
CA LYS A 85 -40.78 -55.25 4.54
C LYS A 85 -41.12 -56.33 3.54
N THR A 86 -42.40 -56.66 3.42
CA THR A 86 -42.88 -57.69 2.49
C THR A 86 -43.48 -57.05 1.26
N ILE A 87 -42.97 -57.39 0.08
CA ILE A 87 -43.50 -56.96 -1.21
C ILE A 87 -44.16 -58.15 -1.89
N THR A 88 -45.41 -57.97 -2.31
CA THR A 88 -46.19 -59.01 -2.97
C THR A 88 -46.51 -58.60 -4.40
N LEU A 89 -46.24 -59.50 -5.35
CA LEU A 89 -46.69 -59.41 -6.72
C LEU A 89 -47.79 -60.43 -6.96
N ARG A 90 -48.93 -59.97 -7.46
CA ARG A 90 -50.01 -60.78 -8.02
C ARG A 90 -50.06 -60.60 -9.53
N ALA A 91 -49.98 -61.69 -10.28
CA ALA A 91 -50.11 -61.71 -11.74
C ALA A 91 -51.27 -62.63 -12.14
N CYS A 92 -52.08 -62.22 -13.11
CA CYS A 92 -53.24 -62.98 -13.56
C CYS A 92 -53.28 -63.16 -15.08
N ASN A 93 -53.91 -64.25 -15.50
CA ASN A 93 -54.34 -64.53 -16.87
C ASN A 93 -55.87 -64.73 -16.84
N GLY A 94 -56.64 -63.68 -17.14
CA GLY A 94 -58.08 -63.65 -16.85
C GLY A 94 -58.33 -63.72 -15.34
N SER A 95 -59.16 -64.68 -14.90
CA SER A 95 -59.49 -64.91 -13.48
C SER A 95 -58.45 -65.75 -12.72
N LEU A 96 -57.50 -66.38 -13.43
CA LEU A 96 -56.50 -67.26 -12.83
C LEU A 96 -55.27 -66.47 -12.44
N CYS A 97 -54.97 -66.45 -11.14
CA CYS A 97 -53.91 -65.61 -10.57
C CYS A 97 -52.90 -66.41 -9.77
N MET A 98 -51.65 -65.93 -9.76
CA MET A 98 -50.61 -66.35 -8.83
C MET A 98 -50.12 -65.14 -8.04
N SER A 99 -49.82 -65.35 -6.75
CA SER A 99 -49.16 -64.34 -5.91
C SER A 99 -47.84 -64.87 -5.36
N LYS A 100 -46.82 -64.03 -5.34
CA LYS A 100 -45.54 -64.34 -4.69
C LYS A 100 -45.08 -63.15 -3.87
N ALA A 101 -44.62 -63.42 -2.65
CA ALA A 101 -44.08 -62.43 -1.73
C ALA A 101 -42.56 -62.58 -1.59
N LEU A 102 -41.88 -61.45 -1.39
CA LEU A 102 -40.46 -61.38 -1.09
C LEU A 102 -40.23 -60.37 0.03
N ASN A 103 -39.34 -60.71 0.95
CA ASN A 103 -38.93 -59.82 2.04
C ASN A 103 -37.71 -59.01 1.62
N VAL A 104 -37.76 -57.71 1.87
CA VAL A 104 -36.65 -56.76 1.68
C VAL A 104 -36.31 -56.17 3.05
N THR A 105 -35.04 -56.22 3.45
CA THR A 105 -34.59 -55.63 4.72
C THR A 105 -34.17 -54.17 4.50
N ILE A 106 -34.79 -53.25 5.23
CA ILE A 106 -34.51 -51.82 5.13
C ILE A 106 -33.55 -51.39 6.24
N TYR A 107 -32.37 -50.90 5.86
CA TYR A 107 -31.35 -50.38 6.79
C TYR A 107 -31.46 -48.86 6.96
N SER A 108 -30.99 -48.35 8.10
CA SER A 108 -30.86 -46.91 8.34
C SER A 108 -29.76 -46.31 7.47
N LEU A 109 -30.00 -45.12 6.92
CA LEU A 109 -28.98 -44.38 6.18
C LEU A 109 -27.78 -44.02 7.07
N ASN A 110 -26.57 -44.25 6.57
CA ASN A 110 -25.35 -43.78 7.20
C ASN A 110 -24.97 -42.38 6.66
N TRP A 111 -25.37 -41.34 7.38
CA TRP A 111 -25.19 -39.95 6.95
C TRP A 111 -23.75 -39.45 7.13
N SER A 112 -23.24 -38.73 6.13
CA SER A 112 -22.03 -37.94 6.26
C SER A 112 -22.24 -36.53 5.71
N VAL A 113 -21.57 -35.55 6.34
CA VAL A 113 -21.57 -34.16 5.90
C VAL A 113 -20.17 -33.58 6.04
N SER A 114 -19.72 -32.87 5.02
CA SER A 114 -18.49 -32.07 5.03
C SER A 114 -18.82 -30.61 4.80
N LEU A 115 -18.03 -29.70 5.35
CA LEU A 115 -18.18 -28.26 5.16
C LEU A 115 -16.87 -27.66 4.63
N SER A 116 -16.96 -26.87 3.57
CA SER A 116 -15.87 -26.07 3.04
C SER A 116 -16.25 -24.60 2.93
N ALA A 117 -15.25 -23.73 2.88
CA ALA A 117 -15.39 -22.31 2.57
C ALA A 117 -14.60 -21.99 1.30
N SER A 118 -15.07 -21.05 0.50
CA SER A 118 -14.31 -20.55 -0.66
C SER A 118 -13.01 -19.84 -0.25
N LYS A 119 -12.93 -19.28 0.97
CA LYS A 119 -11.76 -18.57 1.50
C LYS A 119 -11.79 -18.53 3.03
N THR A 120 -10.63 -18.63 3.68
CA THR A 120 -10.51 -18.61 5.16
C THR A 120 -9.91 -17.33 5.74
N ASN A 121 -9.25 -16.51 4.91
CA ASN A 121 -8.72 -15.19 5.29
C ASN A 121 -9.19 -14.09 4.31
N PRO A 122 -10.51 -13.83 4.22
CA PRO A 122 -11.08 -12.76 3.41
C PRO A 122 -10.72 -11.35 3.92
N GLN A 123 -10.77 -10.37 3.02
CA GLN A 123 -10.77 -8.95 3.37
C GLN A 123 -12.07 -8.59 4.10
N ALA A 124 -12.09 -7.49 4.85
CA ALA A 124 -13.30 -6.98 5.48
C ALA A 124 -14.48 -6.87 4.49
N ASN A 125 -15.65 -7.37 4.90
CA ASN A 125 -16.90 -7.41 4.12
C ASN A 125 -16.86 -8.25 2.82
N GLU A 126 -15.76 -8.93 2.51
CA GLU A 126 -15.71 -9.87 1.40
C GLU A 126 -16.64 -11.07 1.68
N SER A 127 -17.48 -11.39 0.69
CA SER A 127 -18.42 -12.50 0.76
C SER A 127 -17.69 -13.83 0.61
N VAL A 128 -17.91 -14.75 1.55
CA VAL A 128 -17.38 -16.12 1.53
C VAL A 128 -18.54 -17.09 1.38
N THR A 129 -18.42 -18.01 0.41
CA THR A 129 -19.39 -19.09 0.23
C THR A 129 -19.01 -20.27 1.10
N LEU A 130 -19.90 -20.64 2.00
CA LEU A 130 -19.89 -21.91 2.72
C LEU A 130 -20.65 -22.95 1.89
N THR A 131 -20.10 -24.14 1.75
CA THR A 131 -20.73 -25.26 1.04
C THR A 131 -20.67 -26.52 1.89
N ALA A 132 -21.83 -26.99 2.32
CA ALA A 132 -22.01 -28.29 2.94
C ALA A 132 -22.28 -29.33 1.85
N ASN A 133 -21.55 -30.45 1.86
CA ASN A 133 -21.79 -31.57 0.96
C ASN A 133 -22.24 -32.79 1.76
N VAL A 134 -23.32 -33.42 1.31
CA VAL A 134 -23.99 -34.55 1.95
C VAL A 134 -23.99 -35.75 1.01
N ASN A 135 -23.83 -36.95 1.57
CA ASN A 135 -23.75 -38.17 0.78
C ASN A 135 -25.09 -38.65 0.18
N TYR A 136 -26.22 -38.25 0.76
CA TYR A 136 -27.57 -38.55 0.24
C TYR A 136 -28.44 -37.30 0.13
N ASP A 137 -29.49 -37.38 -0.69
CA ASP A 137 -30.47 -36.29 -0.78
C ASP A 137 -31.33 -36.28 0.49
N VAL A 138 -31.40 -35.13 1.17
CA VAL A 138 -32.21 -34.96 2.38
C VAL A 138 -33.70 -34.74 2.07
N GLY A 139 -34.06 -34.36 0.84
CA GLY A 139 -35.41 -33.96 0.43
C GLY A 139 -36.51 -34.98 0.65
N PRO A 140 -36.29 -36.27 0.33
CA PRO A 140 -37.27 -37.31 0.60
C PRO A 140 -37.42 -37.65 2.09
N THR A 141 -36.60 -37.07 2.98
CA THR A 141 -36.50 -37.45 4.39
C THR A 141 -37.14 -36.39 5.30
N ALA A 142 -37.27 -36.70 6.59
CA ALA A 142 -37.67 -35.71 7.60
C ALA A 142 -36.53 -34.76 8.02
N TYR A 143 -35.32 -34.95 7.49
CA TYR A 143 -34.13 -34.20 7.85
C TYR A 143 -33.82 -33.11 6.83
N GLY A 144 -33.08 -32.10 7.26
CA GLY A 144 -32.49 -31.10 6.38
C GLY A 144 -31.01 -30.88 6.71
N THR A 145 -30.33 -30.16 5.82
CA THR A 145 -28.96 -29.70 6.05
C THR A 145 -28.99 -28.28 6.60
N GLN A 146 -28.36 -28.06 7.74
CA GLN A 146 -28.25 -26.74 8.36
C GLN A 146 -26.78 -26.34 8.47
N ILE A 147 -26.43 -25.15 7.95
CA ILE A 147 -25.16 -24.49 8.25
C ILE A 147 -25.41 -23.48 9.35
N TYR A 148 -24.55 -23.46 10.35
CA TYR A 148 -24.66 -22.53 11.49
C TYR A 148 -23.27 -22.03 11.91
N ASN A 149 -23.27 -20.86 12.53
CA ASN A 149 -22.12 -20.28 13.19
C ASN A 149 -21.94 -21.00 14.53
N ALA A 150 -20.90 -21.82 14.66
CA ALA A 150 -20.59 -22.57 15.85
C ALA A 150 -20.07 -21.69 17.00
N SER A 151 -19.65 -20.45 16.74
CA SER A 151 -19.20 -19.51 17.77
C SER A 151 -20.36 -18.92 18.58
N ASN A 152 -21.54 -18.74 17.99
CA ASN A 152 -22.69 -18.10 18.65
C ASN A 152 -24.03 -18.85 18.48
N GLY A 153 -24.04 -19.97 17.76
CA GLY A 153 -25.22 -20.80 17.51
C GLY A 153 -26.18 -20.27 16.44
N ALA A 154 -25.87 -19.14 15.78
CA ALA A 154 -26.76 -18.55 14.79
C ALA A 154 -26.87 -19.43 13.52
N VAL A 155 -28.09 -19.70 13.08
CA VAL A 155 -28.34 -20.41 11.83
C VAL A 155 -28.00 -19.52 10.65
N VAL A 156 -27.19 -20.02 9.71
CA VAL A 156 -26.81 -19.33 8.47
C VAL A 156 -27.80 -19.69 7.36
N VAL A 157 -28.04 -20.99 7.16
CA VAL A 157 -28.98 -21.47 6.13
C VAL A 157 -29.52 -22.85 6.49
N ASN A 158 -30.76 -23.10 6.06
CA ASN A 158 -31.45 -24.39 6.12
C ASN A 158 -31.79 -24.82 4.69
N CYS A 159 -31.34 -26.01 4.28
CA CYS A 159 -31.70 -26.63 3.01
C CYS A 159 -32.51 -27.89 3.28
N SER A 160 -33.78 -27.89 2.85
CA SER A 160 -34.72 -29.00 3.06
C SER A 160 -34.60 -30.12 2.03
N SER A 161 -33.78 -29.94 0.99
CA SER A 161 -33.56 -30.92 -0.08
C SER A 161 -32.19 -30.74 -0.72
N GLY A 162 -31.75 -31.74 -1.48
CA GLY A 162 -30.48 -31.75 -2.20
C GLY A 162 -29.35 -32.43 -1.42
N ARG A 163 -28.26 -32.68 -2.14
CA ARG A 163 -26.99 -33.22 -1.62
C ARG A 163 -25.97 -32.14 -1.26
N SER A 164 -26.33 -30.87 -1.48
CA SER A 164 -25.47 -29.74 -1.19
C SER A 164 -26.30 -28.59 -0.65
N CYS A 165 -25.74 -27.86 0.31
CA CYS A 165 -26.35 -26.67 0.89
C CYS A 165 -25.29 -25.58 0.99
N SER A 166 -25.57 -24.42 0.41
CA SER A 166 -24.61 -23.32 0.38
C SER A 166 -25.22 -22.01 0.84
N ALA A 167 -24.39 -21.17 1.44
CA ALA A 167 -24.76 -19.80 1.79
C ALA A 167 -23.54 -18.89 1.77
N GLN A 168 -23.82 -17.60 1.61
CA GLN A 168 -22.80 -16.55 1.70
C GLN A 168 -22.80 -15.95 3.11
N VAL A 169 -21.59 -15.73 3.64
CA VAL A 169 -21.36 -15.04 4.90
C VAL A 169 -20.33 -13.94 4.71
N SER A 170 -20.48 -12.85 5.45
CA SER A 170 -19.52 -11.75 5.49
C SER A 170 -19.39 -11.18 6.89
N ALA A 171 -18.19 -10.72 7.23
CA ALA A 171 -17.92 -10.04 8.50
C ALA A 171 -16.75 -9.06 8.33
N SER A 172 -16.38 -8.36 9.40
CA SER A 172 -15.34 -7.34 9.38
C SER A 172 -14.56 -7.34 10.70
N GLY A 173 -13.24 -7.55 10.63
CA GLY A 173 -12.35 -7.53 11.79
C GLY A 173 -12.60 -8.60 12.84
N VAL A 174 -13.25 -9.71 12.48
CA VAL A 174 -13.65 -10.78 13.40
C VAL A 174 -13.48 -12.16 12.75
N GLY A 175 -13.23 -13.17 13.58
CA GLY A 175 -13.20 -14.57 13.20
C GLY A 175 -14.43 -15.33 13.68
N TYR A 176 -14.99 -16.18 12.82
CA TYR A 176 -16.09 -17.07 13.16
C TYR A 176 -15.78 -18.52 12.78
N ALA A 177 -16.27 -19.45 13.61
CA ALA A 177 -16.25 -20.87 13.32
C ALA A 177 -17.63 -21.31 12.80
N TYR A 178 -17.65 -22.10 11.74
CA TYR A 178 -18.87 -22.63 11.11
C TYR A 178 -18.86 -24.15 11.10
N ARG A 179 -20.06 -24.73 11.20
CA ARG A 179 -20.32 -26.17 11.06
C ARG A 179 -21.60 -26.38 10.29
N ALA A 180 -21.72 -27.56 9.69
CA ALA A 180 -22.95 -28.06 9.10
C ALA A 180 -23.43 -29.30 9.86
N ARG A 181 -24.75 -29.50 9.92
CA ARG A 181 -25.36 -30.70 10.48
C ARG A 181 -26.51 -31.19 9.64
N ILE A 182 -26.77 -32.49 9.72
CA ILE A 182 -27.97 -33.14 9.17
C ILE A 182 -28.89 -33.50 10.34
N GLY A 183 -30.15 -33.11 10.28
CA GLY A 183 -31.12 -33.38 11.33
C GLY A 183 -32.37 -32.52 11.18
N MET A 184 -33.18 -32.42 12.23
CA MET A 184 -34.28 -31.45 12.25
C MET A 184 -33.74 -30.03 12.46
N PHE A 185 -34.36 -29.02 11.85
CA PHE A 185 -33.85 -27.64 11.88
C PHE A 185 -33.89 -26.97 13.25
N ASN A 186 -34.73 -27.46 14.16
CA ASN A 186 -34.73 -27.07 15.58
C ASN A 186 -33.51 -27.61 16.35
N GLY A 187 -32.66 -28.42 15.71
CA GLY A 187 -31.46 -29.01 16.27
C GLY A 187 -31.65 -30.33 17.01
N SER A 188 -32.88 -30.82 17.15
CA SER A 188 -33.12 -32.16 17.66
C SER A 188 -32.87 -33.23 16.57
N ALA A 189 -32.73 -34.49 16.99
CA ALA A 189 -32.44 -35.62 16.10
C ALA A 189 -31.29 -35.36 15.10
N THR A 190 -30.21 -34.73 15.56
CA THR A 190 -28.99 -34.55 14.75
C THR A 190 -28.43 -35.93 14.40
N GLN A 191 -28.34 -36.23 13.10
CA GLN A 191 -27.80 -37.47 12.56
C GLN A 191 -26.27 -37.44 12.52
N THR A 192 -25.70 -36.32 12.09
CA THR A 192 -24.25 -36.13 11.98
C THR A 192 -23.90 -34.64 11.88
N THR A 193 -22.63 -34.29 12.14
CA THR A 193 -22.08 -32.92 12.08
C THR A 193 -20.75 -32.92 11.34
N SER A 194 -20.47 -31.85 10.59
CA SER A 194 -19.27 -31.71 9.77
C SER A 194 -18.01 -31.38 10.57
N ASN A 195 -16.87 -31.31 9.87
CA ASN A 195 -15.69 -30.57 10.33
C ASN A 195 -16.03 -29.09 10.65
N THR A 196 -15.16 -28.45 11.42
CA THR A 196 -15.25 -27.00 11.70
C THR A 196 -14.49 -26.21 10.64
N VAL A 197 -15.09 -25.14 10.14
CA VAL A 197 -14.45 -24.19 9.22
C VAL A 197 -14.32 -22.84 9.91
N THR A 198 -13.09 -22.39 10.14
CA THR A 198 -12.82 -21.07 10.73
C THR A 198 -12.49 -20.07 9.63
N ILE A 199 -13.19 -18.94 9.61
CA ILE A 199 -12.96 -17.83 8.68
C ILE A 199 -12.62 -16.59 9.50
N ASN A 200 -11.49 -15.96 9.20
CA ASN A 200 -11.01 -14.75 9.85
C ASN A 200 -11.03 -13.58 8.86
N TRP A 201 -12.01 -12.68 9.01
CA TRP A 201 -12.07 -11.46 8.18
C TRP A 201 -11.06 -10.44 8.70
N SER A 202 -10.25 -9.89 7.79
CA SER A 202 -9.37 -8.78 8.13
C SER A 202 -10.17 -7.59 8.65
N ALA A 203 -9.52 -6.74 9.44
CA ALA A 203 -10.07 -5.43 9.75
C ALA A 203 -10.17 -4.59 8.45
N PRO A 204 -11.12 -3.65 8.36
CA PRO A 204 -11.19 -2.75 7.21
C PRO A 204 -9.98 -1.81 7.23
N PRO A 205 -9.37 -1.51 6.07
CA PRO A 205 -8.25 -0.58 6.02
C PRO A 205 -8.68 0.81 6.53
N PRO A 206 -7.86 1.48 7.36
CA PRO A 206 -8.08 2.88 7.69
C PRO A 206 -7.87 3.74 6.44
N THR A 207 -8.42 4.95 6.44
CA THR A 207 -8.17 5.91 5.35
C THR A 207 -7.09 6.92 5.75
N LEU A 208 -6.27 7.32 4.78
CA LEU A 208 -5.23 8.36 4.93
C LEU A 208 -5.20 9.23 3.67
N ASN A 209 -6.00 10.31 3.68
CA ASN A 209 -6.23 11.15 2.50
C ASN A 209 -5.10 12.16 2.27
N ALA A 210 -4.54 12.71 3.36
CA ALA A 210 -3.44 13.69 3.30
C ALA A 210 -2.63 13.63 4.59
N LEU A 211 -1.33 13.99 4.53
CA LEU A 211 -0.51 14.16 5.73
C LEU A 211 -0.68 15.54 6.38
N GLY A 212 -1.18 16.52 5.62
CA GLY A 212 -1.38 17.89 6.10
C GLY A 212 -0.09 18.58 6.55
N CYS A 213 1.05 18.20 5.97
CA CYS A 213 2.30 18.94 6.14
C CYS A 213 2.28 20.20 5.27
N PRO A 214 3.01 21.28 5.62
CA PRO A 214 3.21 22.41 4.72
C PRO A 214 4.00 21.99 3.48
N THR A 215 3.91 22.76 2.39
CA THR A 215 4.71 22.53 1.18
C THR A 215 6.15 23.02 1.31
N SER A 216 6.38 24.03 2.15
CA SER A 216 7.72 24.52 2.47
C SER A 216 7.82 25.03 3.91
N ALA A 217 9.05 25.04 4.44
CA ALA A 217 9.38 25.57 5.77
C ALA A 217 10.82 26.14 5.76
N SER A 218 11.17 26.96 6.74
CA SER A 218 12.54 27.49 6.87
C SER A 218 13.43 26.54 7.68
N GLN A 219 14.72 26.50 7.34
CA GLN A 219 15.73 25.72 8.05
C GLN A 219 15.75 26.09 9.54
N GLY A 220 15.75 25.05 10.39
CA GLY A 220 15.71 25.18 11.85
C GLY A 220 14.34 25.57 12.43
N GLN A 221 13.36 25.96 11.60
CA GLN A 221 12.00 26.25 12.06
C GLN A 221 11.18 24.97 12.15
N SER A 222 10.43 24.84 13.25
CA SER A 222 9.53 23.71 13.46
C SER A 222 8.20 23.92 12.76
N PHE A 223 7.63 22.85 12.23
CA PHE A 223 6.31 22.84 11.60
C PHE A 223 5.58 21.54 11.91
N SER A 224 4.26 21.55 11.76
CA SER A 224 3.38 20.43 12.12
C SER A 224 2.66 19.85 10.90
N CYS A 225 2.58 18.53 10.85
CA CYS A 225 1.75 17.75 9.93
C CYS A 225 0.48 17.29 10.67
N ASN A 226 -0.68 17.60 10.10
CA ASN A 226 -1.99 17.23 10.64
C ASN A 226 -2.75 16.36 9.63
N PRO A 227 -2.66 15.03 9.73
CA PRO A 227 -3.17 14.13 8.71
C PRO A 227 -4.70 14.03 8.74
N SER A 228 -5.31 13.89 7.56
CA SER A 228 -6.74 13.59 7.43
C SER A 228 -6.91 12.07 7.36
N THR A 229 -7.39 11.49 8.46
CA THR A 229 -7.61 10.04 8.61
C THR A 229 -9.03 9.73 9.07
N SER A 230 -9.62 8.64 8.57
CA SER A 230 -10.91 8.10 9.04
C SER A 230 -10.86 6.57 9.22
N GLY A 231 -11.90 6.02 9.84
CA GLY A 231 -11.96 4.62 10.23
C GLY A 231 -11.32 4.36 11.60
N ASN A 232 -11.29 3.08 12.00
CA ASN A 232 -10.63 2.69 13.25
C ASN A 232 -9.11 2.69 13.06
N ILE A 233 -8.38 3.36 13.95
CA ILE A 233 -6.93 3.47 13.90
C ILE A 233 -6.37 3.00 15.23
N THR A 234 -5.70 1.86 15.17
CA THR A 234 -5.08 1.19 16.32
C THR A 234 -3.63 1.63 16.55
N SER A 235 -2.93 2.10 15.50
CA SER A 235 -1.55 2.58 15.63
C SER A 235 -1.16 3.57 14.53
N ARG A 236 -0.14 4.39 14.83
CA ARG A 236 0.44 5.42 13.96
C ARG A 236 1.96 5.38 14.07
N ALA A 237 2.64 5.55 12.94
CA ALA A 237 4.10 5.65 12.89
C ALA A 237 4.53 6.70 11.87
N TRP A 238 5.07 7.80 12.37
CA TRP A 238 5.66 8.88 11.59
C TRP A 238 7.15 8.64 11.36
N SER A 239 7.64 9.02 10.20
CA SER A 239 9.06 9.02 9.86
C SER A 239 9.42 10.29 9.08
N ALA A 240 10.49 10.95 9.52
CA ALA A 240 11.07 12.14 8.92
C ALA A 240 12.59 12.05 9.01
N SER A 241 13.19 11.37 8.03
CA SER A 241 14.65 11.16 8.00
C SER A 241 15.41 12.49 7.95
N GLY A 242 16.32 12.71 8.90
CA GLY A 242 17.06 13.97 9.06
C GLY A 242 16.29 15.09 9.77
N GLY A 243 15.06 14.81 10.22
CA GLY A 243 14.28 15.72 11.04
C GLY A 243 14.57 15.57 12.54
N ASN A 244 14.16 16.55 13.34
CA ASN A 244 14.22 16.50 14.79
C ASN A 244 12.86 16.89 15.41
N PRO A 245 12.10 15.94 16.01
CA PRO A 245 12.37 14.50 16.06
C PRO A 245 12.26 13.81 14.69
N SER A 246 12.96 12.68 14.49
CA SER A 246 12.95 11.93 13.21
C SER A 246 11.80 10.93 13.08
N SER A 247 11.03 10.70 14.15
CA SER A 247 9.92 9.74 14.19
C SER A 247 8.91 10.12 15.28
N GLY A 248 7.70 9.58 15.20
CA GLY A 248 6.66 9.80 16.22
C GLY A 248 5.47 8.86 16.07
N SER A 249 4.54 8.89 17.01
CA SER A 249 3.33 8.04 17.04
C SER A 249 2.03 8.82 17.31
N GLY A 250 2.11 10.15 17.36
CA GLY A 250 0.97 11.02 17.62
C GLY A 250 -0.05 11.07 16.49
N SER A 251 -1.24 11.60 16.79
CA SER A 251 -2.26 11.94 15.78
C SER A 251 -1.80 13.05 14.84
N SER A 252 -0.94 13.96 15.32
CA SER A 252 -0.16 14.92 14.56
C SER A 252 1.34 14.66 14.76
N PHE A 253 2.17 15.31 13.94
CA PHE A 253 3.62 15.22 14.05
C PHE A 253 4.29 16.56 13.78
N THR A 254 5.13 17.00 14.71
CA THR A 254 5.91 18.24 14.62
C THR A 254 7.38 17.89 14.50
N THR A 255 8.05 18.47 13.52
CA THR A 255 9.50 18.31 13.30
C THR A 255 10.10 19.60 12.76
N ASN A 256 11.42 19.73 12.83
CA ASN A 256 12.21 20.70 12.06
C ASN A 256 13.28 19.98 11.24
N PHE A 257 13.95 20.72 10.35
CA PHE A 257 15.12 20.25 9.60
C PHE A 257 16.23 21.28 9.65
N ASN A 258 17.43 20.86 10.08
CA ASN A 258 18.62 21.70 10.16
C ASN A 258 19.42 21.76 8.84
N SER A 259 18.96 21.08 7.80
CA SER A 259 19.52 21.15 6.45
C SER A 259 18.41 21.54 5.47
N SER A 260 18.71 22.43 4.54
CA SER A 260 17.79 22.80 3.47
C SER A 260 17.62 21.69 2.43
N GLY A 261 16.78 21.96 1.42
CA GLY A 261 16.45 21.05 0.33
C GLY A 261 15.15 20.30 0.54
N THR A 262 14.81 19.42 -0.40
CA THR A 262 13.58 18.63 -0.34
C THR A 262 13.70 17.51 0.68
N LYS A 263 12.77 17.46 1.63
CA LYS A 263 12.67 16.41 2.66
C LYS A 263 11.38 15.63 2.50
N THR A 264 11.39 14.36 2.88
CA THR A 264 10.21 13.50 2.79
C THR A 264 9.77 13.08 4.19
N ILE A 265 8.47 13.25 4.45
CA ILE A 265 7.81 12.80 5.68
C ILE A 265 6.82 11.72 5.30
N SER A 266 6.78 10.63 6.06
CA SER A 266 5.80 9.55 5.87
C SER A 266 5.03 9.25 7.15
N LEU A 267 3.80 8.77 6.97
CA LEU A 267 2.95 8.27 8.04
C LEU A 267 2.39 6.92 7.62
N THR A 268 2.54 5.94 8.50
CA THR A 268 1.81 4.68 8.46
C THR A 268 0.70 4.71 9.51
N VAL A 269 -0.53 4.40 9.12
CA VAL A 269 -1.65 4.18 10.06
C VAL A 269 -2.22 2.78 9.87
N CYS A 270 -2.54 2.10 10.97
CA CYS A 270 -3.02 0.72 10.94
C CYS A 270 -4.31 0.51 11.73
N ASN A 271 -5.15 -0.41 11.24
CA ASN A 271 -6.26 -1.02 11.95
C ASN A 271 -5.96 -2.51 12.16
N GLY A 272 -5.47 -2.87 13.34
CA GLY A 272 -4.87 -4.17 13.58
C GLY A 272 -3.65 -4.38 12.68
N SER A 273 -3.65 -5.47 11.91
CA SER A 273 -2.58 -5.80 10.97
C SER A 273 -2.71 -5.12 9.60
N VAL A 274 -3.81 -4.42 9.32
CA VAL A 274 -4.04 -3.76 8.03
C VAL A 274 -3.57 -2.32 8.10
N CYS A 275 -2.54 -1.99 7.32
CA CYS A 275 -1.88 -0.69 7.35
C CYS A 275 -1.94 0.02 6.00
N ILE A 276 -1.96 1.35 6.03
CA ILE A 276 -1.74 2.21 4.86
C ILE A 276 -0.59 3.17 5.16
N ASN A 277 0.28 3.41 4.18
CA ASN A 277 1.36 4.37 4.26
C ASN A 277 1.16 5.48 3.22
N ARG A 278 1.48 6.72 3.61
CA ARG A 278 1.54 7.86 2.69
C ARG A 278 2.77 8.69 2.99
N SER A 279 3.35 9.28 1.94
CA SER A 279 4.48 10.20 2.04
C SER A 279 4.14 11.56 1.42
N GLN A 280 4.74 12.63 1.95
CA GLN A 280 4.67 13.98 1.42
C GLN A 280 6.07 14.62 1.43
N SER A 281 6.40 15.34 0.36
CA SER A 281 7.61 16.14 0.28
C SER A 281 7.38 17.55 0.83
N VAL A 282 8.37 18.06 1.57
CA VAL A 282 8.42 19.41 2.12
C VAL A 282 9.74 20.06 1.71
N THR A 283 9.69 21.23 1.08
CA THR A 283 10.90 21.98 0.70
C THR A 283 11.39 22.81 1.89
N ILE A 284 12.60 22.54 2.37
CA ILE A 284 13.22 23.30 3.44
C ILE A 284 14.08 24.42 2.84
N ASN A 285 13.64 25.66 3.01
CA ASN A 285 14.32 26.86 2.56
C ASN A 285 15.44 27.24 3.53
N TYR A 286 16.60 27.70 3.05
CA TYR A 286 17.66 28.25 3.91
C TYR A 286 17.17 29.51 4.68
N SER A 287 17.72 29.76 5.88
CA SER A 287 17.27 30.85 6.76
C SER A 287 17.67 32.27 6.32
N SER A 288 18.73 32.44 5.51
CA SER A 288 19.04 33.69 4.80
C SER A 288 19.84 33.43 3.52
N GLN A 289 19.36 34.00 2.40
CA GLN A 289 19.99 33.86 1.08
C GLN A 289 21.04 34.95 0.80
N THR A 290 20.97 36.09 1.46
CA THR A 290 21.91 37.20 1.27
C THR A 290 22.32 37.80 2.60
N LYS A 291 23.60 38.17 2.73
CA LYS A 291 24.08 38.95 3.88
C LYS A 291 25.15 39.91 3.41
N THR A 292 25.11 41.15 3.90
CA THR A 292 26.15 42.15 3.66
C THR A 292 26.45 42.89 4.96
N LEU A 293 27.71 42.92 5.35
CA LEU A 293 28.23 43.68 6.48
C LEU A 293 28.39 45.15 6.07
N THR A 294 27.27 45.89 6.05
CA THR A 294 27.21 47.29 5.58
C THR A 294 28.02 48.26 6.42
N THR A 295 28.42 47.86 7.63
CA THR A 295 29.24 48.63 8.57
C THR A 295 30.74 48.55 8.28
N VAL A 296 31.20 47.69 7.35
CA VAL A 296 32.61 47.70 6.94
C VAL A 296 32.91 49.02 6.22
N PRO A 297 33.79 49.88 6.74
CA PRO A 297 34.13 51.13 6.07
C PRO A 297 34.82 50.84 4.75
N TYR A 298 34.58 51.69 3.75
CA TYR A 298 35.23 51.59 2.45
C TYR A 298 36.46 52.51 2.42
N VAL A 299 37.60 51.97 2.05
CA VAL A 299 38.86 52.71 1.92
C VAL A 299 39.42 52.54 0.51
N ASN A 300 39.59 53.67 -0.20
CA ASN A 300 40.17 53.70 -1.54
C ASN A 300 41.70 53.83 -1.47
N GLN A 301 42.45 52.99 -2.21
CA GLN A 301 43.91 53.01 -2.24
C GLN A 301 44.51 54.17 -3.06
N ILE A 302 43.72 54.84 -3.89
CA ILE A 302 44.18 55.90 -4.81
C ILE A 302 44.23 57.28 -4.13
N THR A 303 43.53 57.42 -2.99
CA THR A 303 43.50 58.64 -2.20
C THR A 303 44.18 58.40 -0.85
N ALA A 304 45.45 58.79 -0.71
CA ALA A 304 46.02 58.98 0.63
C ALA A 304 45.76 60.42 1.04
N GLN A 305 45.23 60.65 2.25
CA GLN A 305 45.00 62.01 2.78
C GLN A 305 44.08 62.88 1.88
N GLY A 306 43.20 62.26 1.07
CA GLY A 306 42.32 62.98 0.13
C GLY A 306 43.01 63.51 -1.14
N LYS A 307 44.28 63.13 -1.39
CA LYS A 307 45.03 63.49 -2.60
C LYS A 307 45.45 62.26 -3.40
N LEU A 308 45.45 62.39 -4.72
CA LEU A 308 46.01 61.38 -5.63
C LEU A 308 47.52 61.27 -5.34
N VAL A 309 47.99 60.07 -4.99
CA VAL A 309 49.42 59.80 -4.79
C VAL A 309 50.00 59.23 -6.08
N ASN A 310 51.24 59.58 -6.45
CA ASN A 310 51.93 58.95 -7.58
C ASN A 310 52.80 57.78 -7.05
N GLY A 311 52.72 56.57 -7.63
CA GLY A 311 53.36 55.33 -7.10
C GLY A 311 52.40 54.31 -6.47
N LEU A 312 51.20 54.16 -7.05
CA LEU A 312 49.94 53.65 -6.48
C LEU A 312 49.80 52.11 -6.30
N TRP A 313 50.83 51.32 -6.59
CA TRP A 313 50.66 49.89 -6.87
C TRP A 313 50.61 48.97 -5.63
N TYR A 314 51.07 49.44 -4.46
CA TYR A 314 51.25 48.58 -3.27
C TYR A 314 50.24 48.84 -2.12
N LEU A 315 49.20 49.66 -2.35
CA LEU A 315 48.30 50.13 -1.30
C LEU A 315 47.00 49.30 -1.14
N CYS A 316 46.76 48.28 -1.95
CA CYS A 316 45.55 47.44 -1.82
C CYS A 316 45.51 46.63 -0.51
N GLY A 317 46.66 46.09 -0.07
CA GLY A 317 46.79 45.40 1.21
C GLY A 317 46.57 46.33 2.41
N PRO A 318 47.24 47.51 2.47
CA PRO A 318 47.02 48.50 3.50
C PRO A 318 45.58 48.99 3.60
N SER A 319 44.95 49.32 2.48
CA SER A 319 43.56 49.74 2.45
C SER A 319 42.62 48.64 2.94
N SER A 320 42.83 47.38 2.51
CA SER A 320 42.03 46.24 2.98
C SER A 320 42.18 45.99 4.48
N THR A 321 43.41 46.11 5.00
CA THR A 321 43.68 46.01 6.44
C THR A 321 42.99 47.12 7.22
N ALA A 322 43.01 48.36 6.72
CA ALA A 322 42.33 49.49 7.35
C ALA A 322 40.81 49.33 7.36
N MET A 323 40.21 48.77 6.31
CA MET A 323 38.77 48.44 6.28
C MET A 323 38.38 47.48 7.41
N ILE A 324 39.19 46.44 7.65
CA ILE A 324 38.98 45.49 8.74
C ILE A 324 39.15 46.17 10.11
N LEU A 325 40.21 46.96 10.30
CA LEU A 325 40.44 47.69 11.54
C LEU A 325 39.27 48.64 11.86
N GLY A 326 38.78 49.36 10.85
CA GLY A 326 37.64 50.25 11.00
C GLY A 326 36.35 49.50 11.32
N TYR A 327 36.11 48.34 10.70
CA TYR A 327 34.94 47.49 11.01
C TYR A 327 34.90 47.05 12.47
N TYR A 328 36.05 46.67 13.03
CA TYR A 328 36.18 46.27 14.43
C TYR A 328 36.39 47.45 15.40
N GLY A 329 36.26 48.70 14.93
CA GLY A 329 36.43 49.89 15.77
C GLY A 329 37.86 50.11 16.29
N LYS A 330 38.87 49.52 15.63
CA LYS A 330 40.30 49.62 15.98
C LYS A 330 41.06 50.69 15.18
N SER A 331 40.33 51.52 14.44
CA SER A 331 40.86 52.66 13.67
C SER A 331 39.84 53.79 13.67
N SER A 332 40.19 54.95 14.23
CA SER A 332 39.34 56.15 14.27
C SER A 332 39.30 56.89 12.93
N ASN A 333 40.25 56.64 12.03
CA ASN A 333 40.25 57.19 10.68
C ASN A 333 40.88 56.20 9.67
N PRO A 334 40.09 55.22 9.17
CA PRO A 334 40.61 54.15 8.30
C PRO A 334 41.29 54.66 7.02
N THR A 335 40.82 55.76 6.45
CA THR A 335 41.41 56.39 5.26
C THR A 335 42.78 57.02 5.57
N TYR A 336 42.92 57.61 6.75
CA TYR A 336 44.21 58.13 7.24
C TYR A 336 45.17 57.00 7.62
N ASP A 337 44.66 55.94 8.25
CA ASP A 337 45.43 54.77 8.66
C ASP A 337 45.93 53.93 7.48
N ALA A 338 45.17 53.85 6.38
CA ALA A 338 45.65 53.19 5.15
C ALA A 338 46.85 53.91 4.51
N GLY A 339 46.89 55.25 4.59
CA GLY A 339 47.95 56.07 3.99
C GLY A 339 49.19 56.27 4.87
N ASN A 340 49.01 56.44 6.19
CA ASN A 340 50.09 56.73 7.14
C ASN A 340 50.47 55.54 8.04
N SER A 341 49.51 54.68 8.42
CA SER A 341 49.69 53.71 9.51
C SER A 341 50.29 52.38 9.09
N LEU A 342 50.63 52.23 7.81
CA LEU A 342 51.40 51.09 7.27
C LEU A 342 52.66 51.50 6.52
N LYS A 343 52.84 52.81 6.23
CA LYS A 343 54.00 53.34 5.50
C LYS A 343 55.23 53.58 6.39
N SER A 344 55.04 53.81 7.69
CA SER A 344 56.15 54.05 8.64
C SER A 344 56.63 52.81 9.38
N ILE A 345 55.91 51.69 9.31
CA ILE A 345 56.28 50.44 9.99
C ILE A 345 56.88 49.40 9.01
N TYR A 346 56.57 49.46 7.71
CA TYR A 346 57.13 48.54 6.71
C TYR A 346 57.30 49.22 5.35
N ASP A 347 58.48 49.08 4.75
CA ASP A 347 58.89 49.68 3.48
C ASP A 347 57.80 49.59 2.38
N THR A 348 57.59 50.71 1.70
CA THR A 348 56.62 51.00 0.65
C THR A 348 56.61 50.06 -0.57
N THR A 349 57.57 49.14 -0.64
CA THR A 349 57.70 48.12 -1.68
C THR A 349 56.88 46.84 -1.41
N ASN A 350 56.28 46.66 -0.22
CA ASN A 350 55.77 45.36 0.26
C ASN A 350 54.34 45.33 0.82
N GLY A 351 53.48 46.31 0.53
CA GLY A 351 52.16 46.45 1.18
C GLY A 351 51.18 45.26 1.03
N THR A 352 51.42 44.33 0.11
CA THR A 352 50.58 43.14 -0.10
C THR A 352 51.08 41.87 0.62
N ARG A 353 52.10 41.99 1.47
CA ARG A 353 52.65 40.88 2.28
C ARG A 353 51.66 40.44 3.35
N TRP A 354 51.20 39.19 3.24
CA TRP A 354 50.21 38.59 4.14
C TRP A 354 50.63 38.56 5.60
N ASP A 355 51.91 38.27 5.88
CA ASP A 355 52.47 38.26 7.22
C ASP A 355 52.42 39.64 7.89
N LEU A 356 52.69 40.70 7.13
CA LEU A 356 52.65 42.08 7.61
C LEU A 356 51.23 42.56 7.87
N MET A 357 50.29 42.28 6.95
CA MET A 357 48.86 42.56 7.16
C MET A 357 48.33 41.83 8.40
N SER A 358 48.65 40.54 8.53
CA SER A 358 48.27 39.72 9.69
C SER A 358 48.80 40.30 11.00
N LYS A 359 50.06 40.74 11.01
CA LYS A 359 50.68 41.35 12.18
C LYS A 359 50.02 42.69 12.52
N ALA A 360 49.77 43.55 11.53
CA ALA A 360 49.17 44.85 11.73
C ALA A 360 47.75 44.78 12.35
N LEU A 361 46.97 43.75 11.98
CA LEU A 361 45.69 43.45 12.61
C LEU A 361 45.87 43.01 14.08
N ARG A 362 46.78 42.06 14.35
CA ARG A 362 47.04 41.57 15.71
C ARG A 362 47.55 42.64 16.64
N ASP A 363 48.48 43.49 16.17
CA ASP A 363 49.04 44.60 16.96
C ASP A 363 47.95 45.60 17.41
N ARG A 364 46.79 45.63 16.72
CA ARG A 364 45.64 46.47 17.04
C ARG A 364 44.47 45.69 17.64
N GLY A 365 44.70 44.45 18.07
CA GLY A 365 43.73 43.62 18.77
C GLY A 365 42.65 42.99 17.89
N VAL A 366 42.92 42.81 16.59
CA VAL A 366 42.06 42.01 15.69
C VAL A 366 42.72 40.65 15.45
N GLN A 367 42.04 39.58 15.85
CA GLN A 367 42.52 38.22 15.60
C GLN A 367 42.35 37.85 14.13
N ASN A 368 43.26 37.03 13.61
CA ASN A 368 43.22 36.57 12.23
C ASN A 368 43.94 35.24 12.03
N SER A 369 43.58 34.56 10.94
CA SER A 369 44.11 33.23 10.60
C SER A 369 45.50 33.23 9.95
N GLY A 370 46.08 34.40 9.65
CA GLY A 370 47.14 34.48 8.65
C GLY A 370 46.65 34.14 7.24
N ALA A 371 47.60 33.97 6.31
CA ALA A 371 47.29 33.53 4.94
C ALA A 371 46.91 32.05 4.91
N LEU A 372 45.65 31.79 4.58
CA LEU A 372 45.11 30.50 4.20
C LEU A 372 45.07 30.37 2.68
N GLY A 373 44.88 29.15 2.17
CA GLY A 373 44.45 28.94 0.79
C GLY A 373 43.02 29.46 0.56
N THR A 374 42.49 29.25 -0.64
CA THR A 374 41.13 29.65 -1.02
C THR A 374 40.10 28.97 -0.11
N LEU A 375 39.31 29.76 0.61
CA LEU A 375 38.16 29.28 1.38
C LEU A 375 37.04 28.88 0.43
N THR A 376 36.29 27.82 0.74
CA THR A 376 35.07 27.48 -0.01
C THR A 376 34.00 28.55 0.16
N PHE A 377 33.04 28.60 -0.78
CA PHE A 377 31.91 29.52 -0.67
C PHE A 377 31.15 29.35 0.66
N ASP A 378 30.94 28.11 1.11
CA ASP A 378 30.28 27.83 2.41
C ASP A 378 31.10 28.30 3.61
N GLN A 379 32.44 28.23 3.53
CA GLN A 379 33.31 28.78 4.56
C GLN A 379 33.22 30.32 4.61
N ILE A 380 33.16 30.99 3.45
CA ILE A 380 32.94 32.45 3.38
C ILE A 380 31.57 32.82 3.97
N VAL A 381 30.52 32.08 3.61
CA VAL A 381 29.18 32.25 4.19
C VAL A 381 29.23 32.16 5.72
N ALA A 382 29.90 31.14 6.26
CA ALA A 382 29.99 30.94 7.71
C ALA A 382 30.69 32.12 8.42
N GLU A 383 31.77 32.66 7.85
CA GLU A 383 32.45 33.84 8.39
C GLU A 383 31.53 35.08 8.35
N ILE A 384 30.88 35.34 7.22
CA ILE A 384 29.98 36.49 7.09
C ILE A 384 28.77 36.35 8.01
N ASP A 385 28.21 35.15 8.18
CA ASP A 385 27.14 34.87 9.14
C ASP A 385 27.57 35.12 10.59
N ALA A 386 28.84 34.88 10.92
CA ALA A 386 29.45 35.24 12.20
C ALA A 386 29.83 36.73 12.34
N ASN A 387 29.52 37.58 11.34
CA ASN A 387 29.93 39.00 11.28
C ASN A 387 31.44 39.18 11.15
N HIS A 388 32.12 38.30 10.43
CA HIS A 388 33.56 38.32 10.19
C HIS A 388 33.87 38.63 8.72
N PRO A 389 34.25 39.86 8.35
CA PRO A 389 34.73 40.14 7.00
C PRO A 389 36.04 39.40 6.71
N VAL A 390 36.23 39.00 5.45
CA VAL A 390 37.37 38.17 5.03
C VAL A 390 38.26 38.97 4.09
N ILE A 391 39.56 39.06 4.38
CA ILE A 391 40.53 39.61 3.42
C ILE A 391 40.84 38.51 2.40
N TYR A 392 40.83 38.83 1.11
CA TYR A 392 41.20 37.89 0.06
C TYR A 392 42.15 38.51 -0.95
N GLY A 393 43.01 37.66 -1.51
CA GLY A 393 43.87 37.97 -2.63
C GLY A 393 43.29 37.47 -3.93
N VAL A 394 43.57 38.19 -5.01
CA VAL A 394 43.34 37.75 -6.38
C VAL A 394 44.62 37.93 -7.19
N TRP A 395 44.95 36.93 -8.02
CA TRP A 395 46.11 36.91 -8.89
C TRP A 395 45.71 37.18 -10.34
N TYR A 396 46.37 38.15 -10.99
CA TYR A 396 46.26 38.46 -12.42
C TYR A 396 47.55 38.10 -13.17
N SER A 397 47.50 38.04 -14.51
CA SER A 397 48.67 37.87 -15.38
C SER A 397 49.53 39.16 -15.39
N GLY A 398 50.23 39.43 -14.30
CA GLY A 398 51.08 40.62 -14.14
C GLY A 398 51.22 41.15 -12.70
N GLY A 399 50.42 40.66 -11.74
CA GLY A 399 50.49 41.10 -10.34
C GLY A 399 49.32 40.62 -9.47
N GLY A 400 49.47 40.68 -8.14
CA GLY A 400 48.43 40.34 -7.17
C GLY A 400 47.71 41.57 -6.61
N HIS A 401 46.44 41.41 -6.26
CA HIS A 401 45.59 42.46 -5.64
C HIS A 401 44.92 41.91 -4.38
N VAL A 402 44.62 42.78 -3.42
CA VAL A 402 44.00 42.40 -2.14
C VAL A 402 42.72 43.21 -1.94
N SER A 403 41.66 42.57 -1.46
CA SER A 403 40.34 43.17 -1.25
C SER A 403 39.63 42.52 -0.05
N VAL A 404 38.47 43.03 0.32
CA VAL A 404 37.70 42.53 1.49
C VAL A 404 36.34 42.01 1.05
N ILE A 405 36.06 40.74 1.34
CA ILE A 405 34.72 40.17 1.22
C ILE A 405 33.90 40.63 2.43
N VAL A 406 32.77 41.28 2.15
CA VAL A 406 31.86 41.86 3.14
C VAL A 406 30.46 41.24 3.06
N GLY A 407 30.21 40.34 2.13
CA GLY A 407 28.90 39.74 1.98
C GLY A 407 28.85 38.62 0.97
N TYR A 408 27.67 38.04 0.83
CA TYR A 408 27.38 37.00 -0.15
C TYR A 408 25.92 37.06 -0.65
N ASP A 409 25.70 36.43 -1.79
CA ASP A 409 24.39 35.99 -2.29
C ASP A 409 24.48 34.49 -2.64
N LYS A 410 23.73 33.66 -1.91
CA LYS A 410 23.69 32.21 -2.11
C LYS A 410 22.93 31.82 -3.38
N THR A 411 22.07 32.70 -3.89
CA THR A 411 21.22 32.40 -5.06
C THR A 411 22.06 32.07 -6.29
N ASP A 412 23.16 32.79 -6.48
CA ASP A 412 24.03 32.67 -7.64
C ASP A 412 25.53 32.54 -7.28
N LYS A 413 25.81 32.21 -6.01
CA LYS A 413 27.16 32.14 -5.42
C LYS A 413 27.99 33.41 -5.66
N THR A 414 27.37 34.56 -5.47
CA THR A 414 28.06 35.85 -5.53
C THR A 414 28.71 36.17 -4.19
N ILE A 415 29.94 36.68 -4.22
CA ILE A 415 30.56 37.39 -3.10
C ILE A 415 30.40 38.90 -3.29
N ILE A 416 30.20 39.60 -2.19
CA ILE A 416 30.11 41.07 -2.14
C ILE A 416 31.42 41.57 -1.54
N VAL A 417 32.08 42.48 -2.25
CA VAL A 417 33.47 42.87 -2.01
C VAL A 417 33.61 44.39 -1.93
N ASN A 418 34.42 44.85 -1.00
CA ASN A 418 35.01 46.18 -1.04
C ASN A 418 36.40 46.09 -1.69
N ASP A 419 36.49 46.55 -2.94
CA ASP A 419 37.72 46.61 -3.75
C ASP A 419 38.39 47.98 -3.56
N PRO A 420 39.56 48.06 -2.94
CA PRO A 420 40.22 49.34 -2.65
C PRO A 420 40.70 50.08 -3.91
N PHE A 421 40.88 49.43 -5.07
CA PHE A 421 41.27 50.11 -6.32
C PHE A 421 40.09 50.73 -7.05
N GLY A 422 38.88 50.21 -6.84
CA GLY A 422 37.65 50.81 -7.34
C GLY A 422 36.98 50.10 -8.51
N ALA A 423 37.64 49.18 -9.20
CA ALA A 423 37.01 48.29 -10.19
C ALA A 423 37.92 47.13 -10.61
N TRP A 424 37.27 46.01 -10.92
CA TRP A 424 37.89 44.83 -11.52
C TRP A 424 38.25 45.03 -13.00
N GLY A 425 39.45 44.60 -13.42
CA GLY A 425 39.78 44.33 -14.83
C GLY A 425 40.51 45.41 -15.65
N TRP A 426 41.10 46.45 -15.05
CA TRP A 426 41.72 47.55 -15.81
C TRP A 426 43.22 47.70 -15.51
N TRP A 427 44.06 46.89 -16.17
CA TRP A 427 45.52 47.00 -16.07
C TRP A 427 46.18 47.74 -17.24
N SER A 428 45.42 48.24 -18.22
CA SER A 428 46.00 48.74 -19.49
C SER A 428 45.63 50.15 -19.91
N ASN A 429 45.06 51.02 -19.06
CA ASN A 429 44.76 52.39 -19.49
C ASN A 429 45.06 53.44 -18.42
N SER A 430 46.28 53.98 -18.45
CA SER A 430 46.77 55.08 -17.61
C SER A 430 46.02 56.41 -17.82
N SER A 431 45.15 56.50 -18.82
CA SER A 431 44.36 57.70 -19.15
C SER A 431 43.11 57.92 -18.27
N LEU A 432 42.73 56.96 -17.42
CA LEU A 432 41.51 57.01 -16.61
C LEU A 432 41.73 57.37 -15.12
N ILE A 433 42.96 57.70 -14.72
CA ILE A 433 43.28 58.18 -13.36
C ILE A 433 42.48 59.46 -13.03
N ASN A 434 42.01 60.19 -14.04
CA ASN A 434 41.29 61.46 -13.89
C ASN A 434 39.74 61.37 -13.84
N THR A 435 39.12 60.18 -13.90
CA THR A 435 37.65 60.02 -13.80
C THR A 435 37.19 59.18 -12.60
N LEU A 436 38.08 58.96 -11.63
CA LEU A 436 37.83 58.13 -10.45
C LEU A 436 36.82 58.78 -9.48
N THR A 437 35.57 58.32 -9.53
CA THR A 437 34.57 58.64 -8.51
C THR A 437 34.92 57.89 -7.22
N VAL A 438 35.08 58.63 -6.11
CA VAL A 438 35.28 58.06 -4.77
C VAL A 438 34.11 57.10 -4.49
N ASN A 439 34.39 55.82 -4.16
CA ASN A 439 33.44 54.72 -3.86
C ASN A 439 33.09 53.71 -4.97
N LYS A 440 33.70 53.77 -6.16
CA LYS A 440 33.39 52.80 -7.24
C LYS A 440 33.59 51.33 -6.85
N GLY A 441 34.51 51.03 -5.92
CA GLY A 441 34.83 49.67 -5.47
C GLY A 441 34.03 49.18 -4.27
N LYS A 442 33.08 49.96 -3.75
CA LYS A 442 32.26 49.54 -2.60
C LYS A 442 31.20 48.53 -3.04
N ASN A 443 30.99 47.47 -2.25
CA ASN A 443 29.95 46.46 -2.45
C ASN A 443 29.88 45.87 -3.87
N GLN A 444 31.03 45.67 -4.51
CA GLN A 444 31.11 45.03 -5.81
C GLN A 444 30.70 43.56 -5.73
N LYS A 445 30.01 43.08 -6.76
CA LYS A 445 29.49 41.72 -6.83
C LYS A 445 30.31 40.88 -7.79
N TYR A 446 30.83 39.75 -7.31
CA TYR A 446 31.58 38.81 -8.13
C TYR A 446 31.07 37.39 -7.96
N TYR A 447 30.88 36.67 -9.06
CA TYR A 447 30.58 35.24 -9.04
C TYR A 447 31.78 34.45 -8.51
N TYR A 448 31.62 33.78 -7.39
CA TYR A 448 32.67 33.02 -6.72
C TYR A 448 33.30 31.97 -7.66
N ASP A 449 32.47 31.22 -8.40
CA ASP A 449 32.96 30.15 -9.29
C ASP A 449 33.80 30.68 -10.46
N ARG A 450 33.56 31.92 -10.94
CA ARG A 450 34.40 32.53 -11.99
C ARG A 450 35.81 32.87 -11.48
N LEU A 451 35.89 33.29 -10.21
CA LEU A 451 37.14 33.61 -9.52
C LEU A 451 37.92 32.36 -9.12
N LEU A 452 37.21 31.27 -8.81
CA LEU A 452 37.82 29.99 -8.53
C LEU A 452 38.50 29.40 -9.78
N ASN A 453 37.84 29.50 -10.93
CA ASN A 453 38.27 28.87 -12.17
C ASN A 453 39.19 29.74 -13.04
N GLY A 454 39.54 30.95 -12.62
CA GLY A 454 40.43 31.82 -13.38
C GLY A 454 39.82 32.39 -14.68
N SER A 455 38.53 32.21 -14.91
CA SER A 455 37.86 32.38 -16.21
C SER A 455 37.78 33.83 -16.70
N ALA A 456 38.23 34.79 -15.89
CA ALA A 456 38.26 36.22 -16.18
C ALA A 456 39.69 36.80 -16.22
N GLY A 457 40.72 35.95 -16.40
CA GLY A 457 42.14 36.37 -16.33
C GLY A 457 42.61 36.64 -14.90
N ALA A 458 41.87 36.13 -13.92
CA ALA A 458 42.04 36.42 -12.50
C ALA A 458 41.57 35.24 -11.65
N ARG A 459 42.40 34.78 -10.70
CA ARG A 459 42.08 33.63 -9.83
C ARG A 459 42.26 33.95 -8.35
N PHE A 460 41.48 33.30 -7.48
CA PHE A 460 41.70 33.42 -6.04
C PHE A 460 43.15 33.08 -5.66
N GLY A 461 43.70 33.91 -4.77
CA GLY A 461 44.94 33.65 -4.05
C GLY A 461 44.64 33.29 -2.60
N ASN A 462 45.53 33.70 -1.70
CA ASN A 462 45.35 33.47 -0.27
C ASN A 462 44.14 34.25 0.27
N MET A 463 43.57 33.75 1.38
CA MET A 463 42.51 34.41 2.14
C MET A 463 42.89 34.48 3.61
N MET A 464 42.34 35.45 4.34
CA MET A 464 42.54 35.63 5.77
C MET A 464 41.21 35.91 6.45
N LYS A 465 40.85 35.01 7.36
CA LYS A 465 39.71 35.18 8.27
C LYS A 465 40.08 36.19 9.33
N THR A 466 39.12 37.00 9.78
CA THR A 466 39.34 38.02 10.81
C THR A 466 38.21 37.96 11.83
N TRP A 467 38.49 38.16 13.11
CA TRP A 467 37.49 38.18 14.18
C TRP A 467 37.97 39.01 15.37
N MET A 468 37.06 39.34 16.29
CA MET A 468 37.38 39.94 17.59
C MET A 468 37.25 38.94 18.71
#